data_AF-Q6MQI5-F1
#
_entry.id   AF-Q6MQI5-F1
#
_cell.length_a   1.000
_cell.length_b   1.000
_cell.length_c   1.000
_cell.angle_alpha   90.00
_cell.angle_beta   90.00
_cell.angle_gamma   90.00
#
_symmetry.space_group_name_H-M   'P 1'
#
loop_
_entity.id
_entity.type
_entity.pdbx_description
1 polymer ?
#
loop_
_entity_poly.entity_id
_entity_poly.type
_entity_poly.pdbx_seq_one_letter_code
_entity_poly.pdbx_strand_id
1 'polypeptide(L)'
;MFKAQPSDTQFIIVTFVLVLLLGIPTFMNLTEDSAVVAEEEVFEAAQTPALAGGREPASIPSAKVAAVSRLTQFDLSCAKKALNPLSVDGGYVQFEGKNCLRGFKEGDVEIINKSNGYTASIFLRGTDKYQTDLIQLKKGDNEITIRYRERSGKAVEEVLLVHSSQI
;
A
#
# COMPACT_ATOMS: atom_id res chain seq x y z
N MET A 1 57.75 9.33 34.60
CA MET A 1 56.36 8.84 34.51
C MET A 1 56.23 8.14 33.15
N PHE A 2 56.51 6.84 33.08
CA PHE A 2 56.53 6.10 31.81
C PHE A 2 55.11 5.65 31.48
N LYS A 3 54.51 6.21 30.43
CA LYS A 3 53.26 5.69 29.86
C LYS A 3 53.60 4.38 29.15
N ALA A 4 53.05 3.27 29.63
CA ALA A 4 53.12 2.01 28.92
C ALA A 4 52.44 2.18 27.55
N GLN A 5 53.17 1.91 26.47
CA GLN A 5 52.57 1.86 25.14
C GLN A 5 51.72 0.58 25.04
N PRO A 6 50.45 0.68 24.59
CA PRO A 6 49.64 -0.50 24.38
C PRO A 6 50.25 -1.37 23.27
N SER A 7 50.35 -2.67 23.52
CA SER A 7 50.87 -3.62 22.54
C SER A 7 49.84 -3.88 21.43
N ASP A 8 50.29 -4.26 20.24
CA ASP A 8 49.40 -4.57 19.09
C ASP A 8 48.32 -5.60 19.45
N THR A 9 48.64 -6.53 20.35
CA THR A 9 47.68 -7.52 20.88
C THR A 9 46.52 -6.85 21.60
N GLN A 10 46.76 -5.76 22.34
CA GLN A 10 45.69 -5.01 23.01
C GLN A 10 44.77 -4.31 22.00
N PHE A 11 45.31 -3.77 20.91
CA PHE A 11 44.49 -3.16 19.85
C PHE A 11 43.60 -4.19 19.16
N ILE A 12 44.12 -5.38 18.89
CA ILE A 12 43.35 -6.47 18.27
C ILE A 12 42.22 -6.92 19.21
N ILE A 13 42.50 -7.08 20.50
CA ILE A 13 41.48 -7.48 21.49
C ILE A 13 40.38 -6.41 21.60
N VAL A 14 40.76 -5.13 21.69
CA VAL A 14 39.79 -4.03 21.82
C VAL A 14 38.92 -3.90 20.58
N THR A 15 39.49 -4.01 19.38
CA THR A 15 38.73 -3.94 18.12
C THR A 15 37.80 -5.14 17.96
N PHE A 16 38.24 -6.35 18.33
CA PHE A 16 37.41 -7.55 18.30
C PHE A 16 36.19 -7.43 19.24
N VAL A 17 36.40 -6.97 20.48
CA VAL A 17 35.31 -6.73 21.43
C VAL A 17 34.34 -5.67 20.93
N LEU A 18 34.85 -4.59 20.32
CA LEU A 18 34.02 -3.52 19.78
C LEU A 18 33.16 -4.00 18.60
N VAL A 19 33.71 -4.83 17.72
CA VAL A 19 32.95 -5.44 16.62
C VAL A 19 31.87 -6.38 17.13
N LEU A 20 32.14 -7.19 18.16
CA LEU A 20 31.12 -8.07 18.74
C LEU A 20 29.98 -7.27 19.42
N LEU A 21 30.32 -6.23 20.17
CA LEU A 21 29.33 -5.39 20.86
C LEU A 21 28.40 -4.63 19.90
N LEU A 22 28.88 -4.27 18.70
CA LEU A 22 28.06 -3.60 17.69
C LEU A 22 27.36 -4.61 16.76
N GLY A 23 28.03 -5.72 16.43
CA GLY A 23 27.54 -6.72 15.49
C GLY A 23 26.37 -7.53 16.05
N ILE A 24 26.46 -7.99 17.30
CA ILE A 24 25.43 -8.84 17.93
C ILE A 24 24.05 -8.13 18.02
N PRO A 25 23.92 -6.90 18.57
CA PRO A 25 22.60 -6.26 18.66
C PRO A 25 22.03 -5.92 17.28
N THR A 26 22.88 -5.57 16.31
CA THR A 26 22.43 -5.31 14.93
C THR A 26 21.92 -6.58 14.27
N PHE A 27 22.59 -7.71 14.49
CA PHE A 27 22.15 -9.01 14.00
C PHE A 27 20.83 -9.41 14.67
N MET A 28 20.72 -9.31 15.99
CA MET A 28 19.47 -9.59 16.72
C MET A 28 18.31 -8.74 16.21
N ASN A 29 18.51 -7.44 16.00
CA ASN A 29 17.48 -6.53 15.46
C ASN A 29 17.05 -6.93 14.03
N LEU A 30 17.97 -7.43 13.20
CA LEU A 30 17.65 -7.88 11.83
C LEU A 30 17.06 -9.28 11.75
N THR A 31 17.33 -10.15 12.73
CA THR A 31 16.87 -11.55 12.74
C THR A 31 15.75 -11.83 13.73
N GLU A 32 15.41 -10.90 14.62
CA GLU A 32 14.10 -10.90 15.26
C GLU A 32 13.06 -10.71 14.15
N ASP A 33 12.50 -11.83 13.69
CA ASP A 33 11.20 -11.86 13.04
C ASP A 33 10.28 -11.08 13.97
N SER A 34 10.00 -9.84 13.59
CA SER A 34 8.97 -9.01 14.21
C SER A 34 7.65 -9.72 13.95
N ALA A 35 7.34 -10.71 14.78
CA ALA A 35 5.97 -11.07 15.07
C ALA A 35 5.36 -9.77 15.61
N VAL A 36 4.60 -9.10 14.76
CA VAL A 36 3.80 -7.94 15.11
C VAL A 36 2.77 -8.45 16.13
N VAL A 37 3.18 -8.50 17.39
CA VAL A 37 2.27 -8.59 18.51
C VAL A 37 1.57 -7.25 18.53
N ALA A 38 0.31 -7.25 18.12
CA ALA A 38 -0.60 -6.15 18.36
C ALA A 38 -0.77 -5.99 19.88
N GLU A 39 0.11 -5.21 20.50
CA GLU A 39 -0.10 -4.73 21.85
C GLU A 39 -1.02 -3.51 21.78
N GLU A 40 -2.24 -3.69 22.28
CA GLU A 40 -3.15 -2.61 22.65
C GLU A 40 -2.48 -1.75 23.74
N GLU A 41 -1.73 -0.72 23.34
CA GLU A 41 -1.36 0.32 24.28
C GLU A 41 -2.54 1.28 24.49
N VAL A 42 -3.36 0.92 25.48
CA VAL A 42 -4.15 1.87 26.26
C VAL A 42 -3.18 2.79 27.00
N PHE A 43 -2.76 3.87 26.35
CA PHE A 43 -2.07 4.96 27.05
C PHE A 43 -3.07 6.07 27.38
N GLU A 44 -3.53 6.06 28.63
CA GLU A 44 -4.07 7.25 29.31
C GLU A 44 -2.99 8.34 29.33
N ALA A 45 -3.01 9.24 28.34
CA ALA A 45 -2.24 10.46 28.40
C ALA A 45 -3.01 11.51 29.20
N ALA A 46 -2.54 11.73 30.43
CA ALA A 46 -2.93 12.78 31.33
C ALA A 46 -2.95 14.15 30.65
N GLN A 47 -3.98 14.93 30.99
CA GLN A 47 -4.22 16.30 30.55
C GLN A 47 -3.02 17.21 30.84
N THR A 48 -2.47 17.83 29.81
CA THR A 48 -1.82 19.14 29.90
C THR A 48 -2.32 20.03 28.74
N PRO A 49 -2.77 21.27 28.99
CA PRO A 49 -3.26 22.14 27.94
C PRO A 49 -2.08 22.93 27.37
N ALA A 50 -1.51 22.47 26.26
CA ALA A 50 -0.56 23.27 25.49
C ALA A 50 -1.26 23.80 24.24
N LEU A 51 -1.72 25.04 24.33
CA LEU A 51 -2.04 25.90 23.18
C LEU A 51 -0.79 26.05 22.30
N ALA A 52 -0.69 25.26 21.25
CA ALA A 52 0.17 25.54 20.12
C ALA A 52 -0.54 25.03 18.86
N GLY A 53 -1.16 25.97 18.14
CA GLY A 53 -1.82 25.70 16.86
C GLY A 53 -0.85 25.06 15.88
N GLY A 54 -1.01 23.75 15.67
CA GLY A 54 -0.38 23.03 14.58
C GLY A 54 -0.96 23.54 13.27
N ARG A 55 -0.10 24.01 12.37
CA ARG A 55 -0.48 24.23 10.98
C ARG A 55 -0.78 22.87 10.36
N GLU A 56 -2.05 22.50 10.28
CA GLU A 56 -2.46 21.39 9.43
C GLU A 56 -2.51 21.85 7.97
N PRO A 57 -2.00 21.04 7.02
CA PRO A 57 -2.17 21.34 5.60
C PRO A 57 -3.65 21.27 5.24
N ALA A 58 -4.15 22.27 4.51
CA ALA A 58 -5.55 22.37 4.07
C ALA A 58 -6.01 21.25 3.11
N SER A 59 -5.14 20.27 2.83
CA SER A 59 -5.37 19.13 1.94
C SER A 59 -5.78 17.85 2.67
N ILE A 60 -5.89 17.85 4.00
CA ILE A 60 -6.47 16.71 4.72
C ILE A 60 -7.97 16.97 4.87
N PRO A 61 -8.86 16.28 4.13
CA PRO A 61 -10.24 16.22 4.56
C PRO A 61 -10.25 15.56 5.94
N SER A 62 -10.60 16.35 6.96
CA SER A 62 -10.93 15.86 8.31
C SER A 62 -12.26 15.10 8.22
N ALA A 63 -12.20 13.94 7.59
CA ALA A 63 -13.12 12.85 7.79
C ALA A 63 -12.25 11.75 8.39
N LYS A 64 -12.64 11.24 9.56
CA LYS A 64 -12.25 9.90 9.95
C LYS A 64 -12.51 9.03 8.73
N VAL A 65 -11.45 8.63 8.03
CA VAL A 65 -11.56 7.75 6.88
C VAL A 65 -12.02 6.43 7.48
N ALA A 66 -13.35 6.24 7.51
CA ALA A 66 -13.94 4.96 7.79
C ALA A 66 -13.20 3.96 6.91
N ALA A 67 -12.70 2.91 7.57
CA ALA A 67 -11.79 1.91 7.04
C ALA A 67 -11.96 1.71 5.52
N VAL A 68 -10.84 1.81 4.80
CA VAL A 68 -10.73 1.35 3.41
C VAL A 68 -11.15 -0.11 3.38
N SER A 69 -12.43 -0.37 3.14
CA SER A 69 -13.03 -1.67 3.42
C SER A 69 -13.80 -2.15 2.20
N ARG A 70 -13.05 -2.33 1.11
CA ARG A 70 -13.10 -3.52 0.24
C ARG A 70 -12.09 -3.36 -0.90
N LEU A 71 -10.93 -3.97 -0.67
CA LEU A 71 -10.02 -4.33 -1.74
C LEU A 71 -10.77 -5.32 -2.64
N THR A 72 -11.05 -4.95 -3.88
CA THR A 72 -11.72 -5.86 -4.80
C THR A 72 -10.67 -6.43 -5.73
N GLN A 73 -10.37 -7.71 -5.54
CA GLN A 73 -9.48 -8.41 -6.45
C GLN A 73 -10.21 -8.62 -7.78
N PHE A 74 -9.81 -7.86 -8.80
CA PHE A 74 -10.28 -7.95 -10.16
C PHE A 74 -9.14 -8.42 -11.05
N ASP A 75 -9.21 -9.66 -11.52
CA ASP A 75 -8.16 -10.23 -12.34
C ASP A 75 -8.37 -9.84 -13.81
N LEU A 76 -7.44 -9.06 -14.38
CA LEU A 76 -7.49 -8.62 -15.79
C LEU A 76 -7.18 -9.83 -16.68
N SER A 77 -8.25 -10.55 -17.04
CA SER A 77 -8.26 -11.54 -18.12
C SER A 77 -7.49 -12.85 -17.87
N CYS A 78 -7.61 -13.44 -16.68
CA CYS A 78 -7.21 -14.84 -16.47
C CYS A 78 -8.39 -15.82 -16.43
N ALA A 79 -9.61 -15.36 -16.15
CA ALA A 79 -10.85 -16.10 -16.37
C ALA A 79 -12.03 -15.11 -16.51
N LYS A 80 -12.99 -15.49 -17.36
CA LYS A 80 -14.09 -14.65 -17.89
C LYS A 80 -14.84 -13.80 -16.84
N LYS A 81 -15.14 -12.57 -17.26
CA LYS A 81 -16.29 -11.71 -16.94
C LYS A 81 -16.74 -11.67 -15.47
N ALA A 82 -16.49 -10.55 -14.79
CA ALA A 82 -17.35 -10.15 -13.68
C ALA A 82 -18.72 -9.74 -14.23
N LEU A 83 -19.62 -10.72 -14.35
CA LEU A 83 -21.03 -10.50 -14.70
C LEU A 83 -21.88 -10.06 -13.51
N ASN A 84 -21.32 -10.09 -12.30
CA ASN A 84 -22.06 -9.80 -11.09
C ASN A 84 -21.79 -8.35 -10.64
N PRO A 85 -22.83 -7.57 -10.34
CA PRO A 85 -22.67 -6.24 -9.77
C PRO A 85 -21.93 -6.33 -8.43
N LEU A 86 -20.89 -5.50 -8.28
CA LEU A 86 -20.08 -5.45 -7.07
C LEU A 86 -20.70 -4.46 -6.09
N SER A 87 -21.10 -4.91 -4.90
CA SER A 87 -21.58 -4.02 -3.84
C SER A 87 -20.47 -3.70 -2.85
N VAL A 88 -20.18 -2.41 -2.67
CA VAL A 88 -19.13 -1.89 -1.80
C VAL A 88 -19.77 -0.99 -0.73
N ASP A 89 -19.43 -1.24 0.53
CA ASP A 89 -20.01 -0.51 1.67
C ASP A 89 -19.28 0.82 1.99
N GLY A 90 -18.46 1.31 1.05
CA GLY A 90 -17.62 2.48 1.20
C GLY A 90 -17.60 3.38 -0.02
N GLY A 91 -16.99 4.55 0.13
CA GLY A 91 -16.85 5.55 -0.94
C GLY A 91 -15.67 5.35 -1.88
N TYR A 92 -14.91 4.27 -1.72
CA TYR A 92 -13.71 3.99 -2.51
C TYR A 92 -13.65 2.52 -2.88
N VAL A 93 -13.08 2.23 -4.05
CA VAL A 93 -12.71 0.87 -4.46
C VAL A 93 -11.26 0.86 -4.91
N GLN A 94 -10.56 -0.21 -4.60
CA GLN A 94 -9.23 -0.48 -5.15
C GLN A 94 -9.29 -1.80 -5.91
N PHE A 95 -8.80 -1.78 -7.15
CA PHE A 95 -8.60 -2.99 -7.93
C PHE A 95 -7.17 -3.48 -7.80
N GLU A 96 -7.05 -4.78 -7.58
CA GLU A 96 -5.80 -5.52 -7.71
C GLU A 96 -6.03 -6.77 -8.56
N GLY A 97 -5.02 -7.21 -9.28
CA GLY A 97 -5.16 -8.42 -10.09
C GLY A 97 -3.84 -8.92 -10.61
N LYS A 98 -3.92 -10.03 -11.35
CA LYS A 98 -2.79 -10.48 -12.15
C LYS A 98 -2.94 -9.89 -13.54
N ASN A 99 -1.80 -9.61 -14.14
CA ASN A 99 -1.74 -9.28 -15.54
C ASN A 99 -1.41 -10.55 -16.31
N CYS A 100 -2.35 -10.97 -17.16
CA CYS A 100 -2.21 -12.15 -17.98
C CYS A 100 -1.52 -11.85 -19.32
N LEU A 101 -1.11 -10.60 -19.57
CA LEU A 101 -0.35 -10.17 -20.76
C LEU A 101 1.15 -10.37 -20.54
N ARG A 102 1.86 -11.01 -21.48
CA ARG A 102 3.33 -11.09 -21.40
C ARG A 102 3.92 -9.71 -21.72
N GLY A 103 4.62 -9.11 -20.77
CA GLY A 103 5.32 -7.82 -20.97
C GLY A 103 4.44 -6.59 -20.80
N PHE A 104 3.64 -6.55 -19.72
CA PHE A 104 2.87 -5.37 -19.34
C PHE A 104 3.74 -4.12 -19.32
N LYS A 105 3.27 -3.07 -19.97
CA LYS A 105 3.84 -1.74 -19.81
C LYS A 105 2.81 -0.84 -19.17
N GLU A 106 3.32 0.13 -18.41
CA GLU A 106 2.52 1.21 -17.88
C GLU A 106 1.81 1.91 -19.07
N GLY A 107 0.48 2.02 -19.02
CA GLY A 107 -0.35 2.55 -20.10
C GLY A 107 -1.06 1.51 -20.99
N ASP A 108 -0.82 0.21 -20.82
CA ASP A 108 -1.57 -0.83 -21.55
C ASP A 108 -3.00 -1.04 -21.03
N VAL A 109 -3.27 -0.57 -19.81
CA VAL A 109 -4.57 -0.64 -19.15
C VAL A 109 -4.97 0.75 -18.67
N GLU A 110 -6.25 1.06 -18.81
CA GLU A 110 -6.87 2.28 -18.34
C GLU A 110 -8.15 1.91 -17.59
N ILE A 111 -8.31 2.38 -16.35
CA ILE A 111 -9.52 2.14 -15.56
C ILE A 111 -10.15 3.50 -15.26
N ILE A 112 -11.40 3.68 -15.68
CA ILE A 112 -12.11 4.96 -15.62
C ILE A 112 -13.46 4.75 -14.93
N ASN A 113 -13.73 5.50 -13.87
CA ASN A 113 -15.10 5.63 -13.36
C ASN A 113 -15.83 6.70 -14.19
N LYS A 114 -16.69 6.26 -15.12
CA LYS A 114 -17.48 7.15 -15.98
C LYS A 114 -18.46 8.02 -15.18
N SER A 115 -18.86 7.56 -14.01
CA SER A 115 -19.85 8.25 -13.17
C SER A 115 -19.33 9.56 -12.61
N ASN A 116 -18.03 9.67 -12.34
CA ASN A 116 -17.39 10.88 -11.79
C ASN A 116 -16.19 11.38 -12.61
N GLY A 117 -15.80 10.68 -13.69
CA GLY A 117 -14.67 11.05 -14.54
C GLY A 117 -13.30 10.74 -13.94
N TYR A 118 -13.24 9.94 -12.87
CA TYR A 118 -11.97 9.56 -12.24
C TYR A 118 -11.24 8.52 -13.08
N THR A 119 -9.99 8.78 -13.45
CA THR A 119 -9.10 7.80 -14.09
C THR A 119 -8.09 7.29 -13.08
N ALA A 120 -8.12 5.98 -12.84
CA ALA A 120 -7.24 5.32 -11.88
C ALA A 120 -5.82 5.18 -12.42
N SER A 121 -4.84 5.46 -11.57
CA SER A 121 -3.45 5.12 -11.85
C SER A 121 -3.20 3.64 -11.59
N ILE A 122 -2.37 3.00 -12.40
CA ILE A 122 -2.07 1.57 -12.29
C ILE A 122 -0.61 1.40 -11.91
N PHE A 123 -0.39 0.73 -10.78
CA PHE A 123 0.92 0.43 -10.22
C PHE A 123 1.25 -1.03 -10.42
N LEU A 124 2.40 -1.30 -11.03
CA LEU A 124 2.92 -2.66 -11.15
C LEU A 124 3.48 -3.15 -9.82
N ARG A 125 3.03 -4.32 -9.38
CA ARG A 125 3.53 -5.04 -8.21
C ARG A 125 4.28 -6.30 -8.64
N GLY A 126 5.52 -6.14 -9.06
CA GLY A 126 6.33 -7.25 -9.59
C GLY A 126 6.10 -7.50 -11.07
N THR A 127 6.29 -8.74 -11.53
CA THR A 127 6.30 -9.09 -12.96
C THR A 127 4.91 -9.34 -13.54
N ASP A 128 3.94 -9.73 -12.71
CA ASP A 128 2.63 -10.21 -13.16
C ASP A 128 1.45 -9.69 -12.33
N LYS A 129 1.65 -8.76 -11.39
CA LYS A 129 0.55 -8.20 -10.59
C LYS A 129 0.47 -6.70 -10.76
N TYR A 130 -0.72 -6.18 -10.57
CA TYR A 130 -0.96 -4.76 -10.57
C TYR A 130 -1.92 -4.39 -9.44
N GLN A 131 -1.87 -3.13 -9.04
CA GLN A 131 -2.77 -2.51 -8.08
C GLN A 131 -3.10 -1.11 -8.58
N THR A 132 -4.32 -0.65 -8.33
CA THR A 132 -4.75 0.71 -8.68
C THR A 132 -4.70 1.63 -7.48
N ASP A 133 -4.82 2.94 -7.69
CA ASP A 133 -5.15 3.87 -6.62
C ASP A 133 -6.59 3.65 -6.09
N LEU A 134 -6.99 4.45 -5.10
CA LEU A 134 -8.34 4.43 -4.57
C LEU A 134 -9.28 5.18 -5.51
N ILE A 135 -10.11 4.45 -6.23
CA ILE A 135 -11.12 5.02 -7.12
C ILE A 135 -12.29 5.49 -6.28
N GLN A 136 -12.54 6.80 -6.31
CA GLN A 136 -13.69 7.37 -5.63
C GLN A 136 -15.00 6.91 -6.29
N LEU A 137 -15.96 6.50 -5.47
CA LEU A 137 -17.31 6.10 -5.87
C LEU A 137 -18.32 7.19 -5.47
N LYS A 138 -19.32 7.41 -6.32
CA LYS A 138 -20.55 8.14 -5.96
C LYS A 138 -21.50 7.20 -5.23
N LYS A 139 -22.37 7.75 -4.37
CA LYS A 139 -23.47 6.99 -3.78
C LYS A 139 -24.37 6.39 -4.87
N GLY A 140 -24.72 5.11 -4.74
CA GLY A 140 -25.49 4.36 -5.73
C GLY A 140 -24.62 3.65 -6.76
N ASP A 141 -25.13 3.50 -7.99
CA ASP A 141 -24.45 2.74 -9.04
C ASP A 141 -23.35 3.56 -9.73
N ASN A 142 -22.17 2.96 -9.85
CA ASN A 142 -21.04 3.50 -10.57
C ASN A 142 -20.67 2.60 -11.74
N GLU A 143 -20.49 3.20 -12.91
CA GLU A 143 -19.97 2.52 -14.10
C GLU A 143 -18.45 2.69 -14.17
N ILE A 144 -17.72 1.59 -13.98
CA ILE A 144 -16.27 1.53 -14.10
C ILE A 144 -15.93 0.83 -15.40
N THR A 145 -15.22 1.53 -16.27
CA THR A 145 -14.77 1.05 -17.56
C THR A 145 -13.30 0.69 -17.48
N ILE A 146 -12.99 -0.53 -17.89
CA ILE A 146 -11.64 -1.08 -17.91
C ILE A 146 -11.26 -1.31 -19.37
N ARG A 147 -10.29 -0.57 -19.86
CA ARG A 147 -9.76 -0.70 -21.23
C ARG A 147 -8.40 -1.33 -21.17
N TYR A 148 -8.18 -2.35 -21.98
CA TYR A 148 -6.88 -3.01 -22.06
C TYR A 148 -6.64 -3.58 -23.46
N ARG A 149 -5.37 -3.90 -23.77
CA ARG A 149 -5.00 -4.60 -25.00
C ARG A 149 -4.73 -6.08 -24.71
N GLU A 150 -5.43 -6.97 -25.39
CA GLU A 150 -5.15 -8.41 -25.33
C GLU A 150 -3.79 -8.76 -25.94
N ARG A 151 -3.29 -9.99 -25.67
CA ARG A 151 -2.09 -10.53 -26.33
C ARG A 151 -2.20 -10.56 -27.86
N SER A 152 -3.43 -10.61 -28.38
CA SER A 152 -3.75 -10.53 -29.82
C SER A 152 -3.56 -9.13 -30.41
N GLY A 153 -3.29 -8.12 -29.58
CA GLY A 153 -3.26 -6.70 -29.96
C GLY A 153 -4.65 -6.05 -30.04
N LYS A 154 -5.73 -6.82 -29.79
CA LYS A 154 -7.09 -6.30 -29.80
C LYS A 154 -7.36 -5.45 -28.56
N ALA A 155 -7.90 -4.25 -28.76
CA ALA A 155 -8.42 -3.43 -27.67
C ALA A 155 -9.73 -4.03 -27.17
N VAL A 156 -9.84 -4.18 -25.85
CA VAL A 156 -11.03 -4.67 -25.15
C VAL A 156 -11.46 -3.61 -24.15
N GLU A 157 -12.76 -3.41 -24.06
CA GLU A 157 -13.40 -2.53 -23.10
C GLU A 157 -14.39 -3.38 -22.30
N GLU A 158 -14.18 -3.48 -21.00
CA GLU A 158 -15.08 -4.14 -20.06
C GLU A 158 -15.74 -3.09 -19.17
N VAL A 159 -17.04 -3.28 -18.91
CA VAL A 159 -17.83 -2.39 -18.06
C VAL A 159 -18.24 -3.15 -16.81
N LEU A 160 -17.87 -2.61 -15.65
CA LEU A 160 -18.19 -3.12 -14.33
C LEU A 160 -19.17 -2.17 -13.65
N LEU A 161 -20.27 -2.71 -13.14
CA LEU A 161 -21.22 -1.97 -12.32
C LEU A 161 -20.87 -2.17 -10.83
N VAL A 162 -20.59 -1.06 -10.15
CA VAL A 162 -20.22 -1.03 -8.73
C VAL A 162 -21.24 -0.20 -7.95
N HIS A 163 -22.00 -0.85 -7.07
CA HIS A 163 -22.94 -0.18 -6.18
C HIS A 163 -22.23 0.25 -4.89
N SER A 164 -22.31 1.52 -4.53
CA SER A 164 -21.78 2.07 -3.28
C SER A 164 -22.91 2.47 -2.34
N SER A 165 -22.94 1.86 -1.15
CA SER A 165 -24.01 2.12 -0.16
C SER A 165 -23.79 3.36 0.70
N GLN A 166 -22.65 4.09 0.56
CA GLN A 166 -22.25 5.31 1.31
C GLN A 166 -23.16 5.66 2.49
N ILE A 167 -22.83 5.09 3.65
CA ILE A 167 -23.39 5.45 4.97
C ILE A 167 -22.44 6.46 5.61
#